data_AF-B8A0I7-F1
#
_entry.id   AF-B8A0I7-F1
#
_cell.length_a   1.000
_cell.length_b   1.000
_cell.length_c   1.000
_cell.angle_alpha   90.00
_cell.angle_beta   90.00
_cell.angle_gamma   90.00
#
_symmetry.space_group_name_H-M   'P 1'
#
loop_
_entity.id
_entity.type
_entity.pdbx_description
1 polymer ?
#
loop_
_entity_poly.entity_id
_entity_poly.type
_entity_poly.pdbx_seq_one_letter_code
_entity_poly.pdbx_strand_id
1 'polypeptide(L)'
;MASSTSLSLCLHASSPSSSSPGLRRPSLASSSSSRSERTRKIRAKAVREDWRQKSKPIPPGAVYPAKDHCSRCGLCDTYYVAHVKTACAFLGDGMSRVEDLERQVHGRGRKEGMDEMYFGVYDQLLYARKTEPVEGAQWTGIVTTIAVEMLKANMVDAVVCVQRHPNKNQMPHHSFSVLCTSITTWIQIMFFTPSAVILTTGLLQDLFWPGHQTK
;
A
#
# COMPACT_ATOMS: atom_id res chain seq x y z
N MET A 1 -11.56 -14.46 57.36
CA MET A 1 -12.42 -13.93 56.27
C MET A 1 -11.54 -13.65 55.07
N ALA A 2 -11.94 -14.24 53.93
CA ALA A 2 -11.51 -14.03 52.54
C ALA A 2 -10.03 -14.28 52.17
N SER A 3 -9.81 -15.47 51.62
CA SER A 3 -8.64 -15.92 50.87
C SER A 3 -8.53 -15.28 49.48
N SER A 4 -7.27 -15.21 49.04
CA SER A 4 -6.78 -15.10 47.66
C SER A 4 -7.41 -16.14 46.72
N THR A 5 -7.71 -15.74 45.48
CA THR A 5 -7.92 -16.69 44.37
C THR A 5 -7.30 -16.17 43.08
N SER A 6 -6.19 -16.81 42.73
CA SER A 6 -5.54 -16.82 41.42
C SER A 6 -6.41 -17.62 40.45
N LEU A 7 -6.74 -17.05 39.28
CA LEU A 7 -7.46 -17.77 38.23
C LEU A 7 -6.47 -18.26 37.17
N SER A 8 -6.24 -19.58 37.22
CA SER A 8 -5.49 -20.38 36.26
C SER A 8 -6.33 -20.58 35.00
N LEU A 9 -5.75 -20.36 33.82
CA LEU A 9 -6.40 -20.60 32.53
C LEU A 9 -6.15 -22.07 32.12
N CYS A 10 -7.20 -22.88 32.13
CA CYS A 10 -7.14 -24.27 31.67
C CYS A 10 -7.15 -24.35 30.14
N LEU A 11 -6.05 -24.82 29.53
CA LEU A 11 -6.06 -25.32 28.14
C LEU A 11 -6.76 -26.70 28.11
N HIS A 12 -7.72 -26.88 27.21
CA HIS A 12 -8.22 -28.20 26.81
C HIS A 12 -7.74 -28.52 25.40
N ALA A 13 -6.89 -29.53 25.29
CA ALA A 13 -6.51 -30.18 24.04
C ALA A 13 -7.40 -31.41 23.82
N SER A 14 -7.94 -31.55 22.61
CA SER A 14 -8.69 -32.75 22.21
C SER A 14 -8.11 -33.27 20.89
N SER A 15 -7.52 -34.47 20.94
CA SER A 15 -7.30 -35.37 19.79
C SER A 15 -8.25 -36.56 19.95
N PRO A 16 -8.76 -37.17 18.86
CA PRO A 16 -8.39 -38.57 18.55
C PRO A 16 -8.40 -38.86 17.02
N SER A 17 -7.44 -39.61 16.45
CA SER A 17 -7.31 -41.09 16.29
C SER A 17 -7.58 -41.60 14.85
N SER A 18 -6.52 -42.14 14.25
CA SER A 18 -6.37 -43.21 13.24
C SER A 18 -7.57 -43.85 12.54
N SER A 19 -7.47 -44.00 11.20
CA SER A 19 -7.69 -45.29 10.51
C SER A 19 -7.20 -45.28 9.04
N SER A 20 -6.60 -46.40 8.63
CA SER A 20 -6.28 -46.87 7.26
C SER A 20 -6.69 -48.36 7.25
N PRO A 21 -7.07 -49.04 6.13
CA PRO A 21 -6.20 -49.31 4.98
C PRO A 21 -6.90 -49.55 3.61
N GLY A 22 -6.13 -49.72 2.52
CA GLY A 22 -6.64 -50.28 1.25
C GLY A 22 -5.64 -50.28 0.09
N LEU A 23 -5.24 -51.47 -0.38
CA LEU A 23 -4.20 -51.76 -1.37
C LEU A 23 -4.76 -51.99 -2.80
N ARG A 24 -4.00 -51.53 -3.82
CA ARG A 24 -3.73 -52.13 -5.18
C ARG A 24 -4.91 -52.30 -6.18
N ARG A 25 -4.79 -52.23 -7.52
CA ARG A 25 -3.81 -51.80 -8.57
C ARG A 25 -4.61 -51.83 -9.94
N PRO A 26 -4.02 -51.78 -11.16
CA PRO A 26 -4.22 -50.73 -12.17
C PRO A 26 -4.96 -51.19 -13.46
N SER A 27 -5.39 -50.24 -14.31
CA SER A 27 -5.61 -50.56 -15.74
C SER A 27 -5.62 -49.34 -16.68
N LEU A 28 -4.71 -49.44 -17.64
CA LEU A 28 -4.85 -49.11 -19.07
C LEU A 28 -4.94 -47.64 -19.53
N ALA A 29 -3.75 -47.20 -19.97
CA ALA A 29 -3.42 -46.21 -20.97
C ALA A 29 -4.50 -45.81 -21.99
N SER A 30 -4.49 -44.52 -22.33
CA SER A 30 -4.65 -44.07 -23.72
C SER A 30 -3.76 -42.85 -23.95
N SER A 31 -2.75 -43.10 -24.75
CA SER A 31 -1.83 -42.15 -25.36
C SER A 31 -2.54 -41.08 -26.18
N SER A 32 -2.23 -39.81 -25.94
CA SER A 32 -2.24 -38.80 -26.98
C SER A 32 -1.06 -37.85 -26.81
N SER A 33 -0.05 -38.14 -27.64
CA SER A 33 0.75 -37.20 -28.42
C SER A 33 1.25 -35.90 -27.75
N SER A 34 2.47 -35.97 -27.24
CA SER A 34 3.60 -35.14 -27.69
C SER A 34 3.26 -33.72 -28.21
N ARG A 35 2.84 -32.81 -27.33
CA ARG A 35 2.91 -31.36 -27.62
C ARG A 35 3.15 -30.47 -26.39
N SER A 36 3.66 -31.06 -25.31
CA SER A 36 3.86 -30.40 -24.01
C SER A 36 5.22 -29.71 -23.81
N GLU A 37 6.07 -29.63 -24.84
CA GLU A 37 7.41 -29.02 -24.73
C GLU A 37 7.60 -27.86 -25.71
N ARG A 38 6.58 -27.01 -25.87
CA ARG A 38 6.81 -25.66 -26.37
C ARG A 38 6.28 -24.70 -25.33
N THR A 39 7.07 -24.64 -24.25
CA THR A 39 7.05 -23.61 -23.22
C THR A 39 6.81 -22.24 -23.87
N ARG A 40 5.55 -21.82 -23.94
CA ARG A 40 5.18 -20.44 -24.26
C ARG A 40 5.48 -19.59 -23.02
N LYS A 41 6.75 -19.55 -22.63
CA LYS A 41 7.31 -18.37 -21.97
C LYS A 41 7.39 -17.31 -23.06
N ILE A 42 6.26 -16.65 -23.35
CA ILE A 42 6.30 -15.28 -23.86
C ILE A 42 6.89 -14.50 -22.70
N ARG A 43 8.21 -14.53 -22.57
CA ARG A 43 8.95 -13.69 -21.64
C ARG A 43 8.57 -12.27 -22.08
N ALA A 44 7.77 -11.57 -21.27
CA ALA A 44 7.46 -10.18 -21.52
C ALA A 44 8.77 -9.50 -21.90
N LYS A 45 8.83 -8.91 -23.10
CA LYS A 45 10.08 -8.35 -23.64
C LYS A 45 10.62 -7.41 -22.57
N ALA A 46 11.80 -7.74 -22.04
CA ALA A 46 12.40 -6.98 -20.96
C ALA A 46 12.47 -5.49 -21.35
N VAL A 47 12.12 -4.62 -20.42
CA VAL A 47 12.24 -3.18 -20.61
C VAL A 47 13.71 -2.87 -20.92
N ARG A 48 13.96 -1.98 -21.86
CA ARG A 48 15.33 -1.56 -22.21
C ARG A 48 16.04 -1.02 -20.97
N GLU A 49 17.36 -1.15 -20.89
CA GLU A 49 18.14 -0.67 -19.73
C GLU A 49 18.12 0.86 -19.61
N ASP A 50 18.18 1.56 -20.73
CA ASP A 50 18.22 3.02 -20.85
C ASP A 50 16.83 3.69 -20.80
N TRP A 51 15.87 3.04 -20.12
CA TRP A 51 14.49 3.49 -20.10
C TRP A 51 14.30 4.81 -19.36
N ARG A 52 15.12 5.11 -18.34
CA ARG A 52 15.03 6.37 -17.58
C ARG A 52 15.34 7.59 -18.44
N GLN A 53 16.24 7.45 -19.41
CA GLN A 53 16.66 8.53 -20.31
C GLN A 53 15.73 8.65 -21.53
N LYS A 54 15.21 7.52 -22.03
CA LYS A 54 14.43 7.50 -23.28
C LYS A 54 12.92 7.60 -23.10
N SER A 55 12.40 7.16 -21.96
CA SER A 55 10.96 7.14 -21.72
C SER A 55 10.47 8.53 -21.33
N LYS A 56 9.55 9.06 -22.12
CA LYS A 56 8.98 10.38 -21.88
C LYS A 56 7.59 10.24 -21.26
N PRO A 57 7.29 10.99 -20.17
CA PRO A 57 5.96 11.06 -19.60
C PRO A 57 4.88 11.37 -20.64
N ILE A 58 3.65 10.95 -20.36
CA ILE A 58 2.49 11.35 -21.17
C ILE A 58 2.24 12.85 -20.93
N PRO A 59 2.21 13.69 -22.00
CA PRO A 59 2.01 15.13 -21.82
C PRO A 59 0.58 15.44 -21.36
N PRO A 60 0.36 16.57 -20.65
CA PRO A 60 -0.97 17.00 -20.25
C PRO A 60 -1.94 17.05 -21.44
N GLY A 61 -3.14 16.50 -21.26
CA GLY A 61 -4.17 16.43 -22.31
C GLY A 61 -4.05 15.26 -23.28
N ALA A 62 -2.95 14.50 -23.26
CA ALA A 62 -2.85 13.27 -24.05
C ALA A 62 -3.57 12.08 -23.38
N VAL A 63 -3.90 11.08 -24.19
CA VAL A 63 -4.59 9.87 -23.75
C VAL A 63 -3.61 8.89 -23.12
N TYR A 64 -3.91 8.43 -21.91
CA TYR A 64 -3.11 7.44 -21.20
C TYR A 64 -3.23 6.03 -21.81
N PRO A 65 -2.26 5.13 -21.55
CA PRO A 65 -2.29 3.76 -22.08
C PRO A 65 -3.56 2.95 -21.72
N ALA A 66 -4.13 3.17 -20.54
CA ALA A 66 -5.37 2.53 -20.09
C ALA A 66 -6.65 3.21 -20.63
N LYS A 67 -6.52 4.26 -21.45
CA LYS A 67 -7.62 5.03 -22.03
C LYS A 67 -8.60 5.50 -20.93
N ASP A 68 -9.89 5.29 -21.14
CA ASP A 68 -10.97 5.70 -20.23
C ASP A 68 -10.99 4.90 -18.92
N HIS A 69 -10.26 3.78 -18.84
CA HIS A 69 -10.09 3.00 -17.61
C HIS A 69 -8.90 3.46 -16.76
N CYS A 70 -8.20 4.53 -17.16
CA CYS A 70 -7.06 5.05 -16.41
C CYS A 70 -7.50 5.64 -15.06
N SER A 71 -7.04 5.05 -13.95
CA SER A 71 -7.25 5.59 -12.61
C SER A 71 -6.41 6.82 -12.27
N ARG A 72 -5.56 7.28 -13.20
CA ARG A 72 -4.64 8.42 -13.01
C ARG A 72 -3.72 8.23 -11.79
N CYS A 73 -3.15 7.04 -11.63
CA CYS A 73 -2.26 6.70 -10.51
C CYS A 73 -0.88 7.39 -10.51
N GLY A 74 -0.56 8.23 -11.50
CA GLY A 74 0.69 8.98 -11.61
C GLY A 74 1.87 8.24 -12.28
N LEU A 75 1.77 6.92 -12.52
CA LEU A 75 2.87 6.14 -13.11
C LEU A 75 3.33 6.68 -14.47
N CYS A 76 2.38 7.07 -15.31
CA CYS A 76 2.61 7.53 -16.68
C CYS A 76 3.06 8.99 -16.77
N ASP A 77 3.03 9.71 -15.64
CA ASP A 77 3.42 11.12 -15.54
C ASP A 77 4.93 11.27 -15.31
N THR A 78 5.62 10.14 -15.24
CA THR A 78 7.07 10.04 -15.06
C THR A 78 7.67 9.14 -16.15
N TYR A 79 8.99 9.07 -16.18
CA TYR A 79 9.71 8.15 -17.06
C TYR A 79 9.40 6.66 -16.75
N TYR A 80 8.70 6.34 -15.65
CA TYR A 80 8.20 4.99 -15.34
C TYR A 80 7.08 4.50 -16.28
N VAL A 81 6.57 5.35 -17.18
CA VAL A 81 5.70 4.92 -18.28
C VAL A 81 6.30 3.75 -19.08
N ALA A 82 7.63 3.60 -19.08
CA ALA A 82 8.34 2.44 -19.65
C ALA A 82 7.79 1.07 -19.17
N HIS A 83 7.33 1.03 -17.92
CA HIS A 83 6.86 -0.17 -17.23
C HIS A 83 5.34 -0.30 -17.24
N VAL A 84 4.60 0.57 -17.94
CA VAL A 84 3.13 0.61 -17.85
C VAL A 84 2.48 -0.73 -18.21
N LYS A 85 3.05 -1.49 -19.15
CA LYS A 85 2.50 -2.79 -19.57
C LYS A 85 2.64 -3.90 -18.52
N THR A 86 3.57 -3.75 -17.57
CA THR A 86 3.82 -4.74 -16.51
C THR A 86 3.39 -4.26 -15.13
N ALA A 87 3.18 -2.96 -14.94
CA ALA A 87 2.80 -2.36 -13.66
C ALA A 87 1.33 -1.91 -13.61
N CYS A 88 0.72 -1.49 -14.72
CA CYS A 88 -0.61 -0.90 -14.71
C CYS A 88 -1.69 -1.91 -14.32
N ALA A 89 -2.48 -1.59 -13.28
CA ALA A 89 -3.58 -2.42 -12.78
C ALA A 89 -4.74 -2.61 -13.76
N PHE A 90 -4.74 -1.91 -14.89
CA PHE A 90 -5.79 -1.95 -15.92
C PHE A 90 -5.29 -2.50 -17.27
N LEU A 91 -4.04 -2.97 -17.34
CA LEU A 91 -3.45 -3.54 -18.55
C LEU A 91 -2.85 -4.92 -18.27
N GLY A 92 -2.89 -5.79 -19.29
CA GLY A 92 -2.45 -7.18 -19.18
C GLY A 92 -3.26 -7.91 -18.12
N ASP A 93 -2.56 -8.59 -17.21
CA ASP A 93 -3.16 -9.28 -16.05
C ASP A 93 -3.90 -8.32 -15.08
N GLY A 94 -3.67 -7.01 -15.19
CA GLY A 94 -4.37 -6.00 -14.40
C GLY A 94 -4.16 -6.19 -12.89
N MET A 95 -5.26 -6.24 -12.13
CA MET A 95 -5.24 -6.44 -10.68
C MET A 95 -5.05 -7.90 -10.24
N SER A 96 -5.17 -8.90 -11.12
CA SER A 96 -4.97 -10.31 -10.71
C SER A 96 -3.53 -10.56 -10.24
N ARG A 97 -2.57 -9.72 -10.67
CA ARG A 97 -1.17 -9.76 -10.20
C ARG A 97 -1.01 -9.54 -8.70
N VAL A 98 -2.02 -9.01 -8.00
CA VAL A 98 -1.95 -8.80 -6.54
C VAL A 98 -1.64 -10.11 -5.83
N GLU A 99 -2.20 -11.25 -6.27
CA GLU A 99 -1.99 -12.55 -5.61
C GLU A 99 -0.52 -13.03 -5.70
N ASP A 100 0.16 -12.72 -6.81
CA ASP A 100 1.58 -13.03 -6.98
C ASP A 100 2.48 -12.04 -6.22
N LEU A 101 2.06 -10.78 -6.11
CA LEU A 101 2.79 -9.74 -5.38
C LEU A 101 2.65 -9.91 -3.86
N GLU A 102 1.52 -10.39 -3.35
CA GLU A 102 1.30 -10.64 -1.92
C GLU A 102 2.36 -11.61 -1.36
N ARG A 103 2.71 -12.67 -2.10
CA ARG A 103 3.77 -13.59 -1.69
C ARG A 103 5.13 -12.90 -1.58
N GLN A 104 5.42 -11.94 -2.43
CA GLN A 104 6.68 -11.19 -2.42
C GLN A 104 6.70 -10.13 -1.33
N VAL A 105 5.60 -9.43 -1.10
CA VAL A 105 5.49 -8.32 -0.14
C VAL A 105 5.31 -8.83 1.30
N HIS A 106 4.53 -9.89 1.49
CA HIS A 106 4.17 -10.42 2.82
C HIS A 106 4.85 -11.76 3.15
N GLY A 107 5.58 -12.37 2.21
CA GLY A 107 6.20 -13.69 2.38
C GLY A 107 5.23 -14.87 2.29
N ARG A 108 3.93 -14.62 2.13
CA ARG A 108 2.87 -15.63 2.02
C ARG A 108 1.69 -15.13 1.18
N GLY A 109 0.85 -16.05 0.71
CA GLY A 109 -0.45 -15.72 0.11
C GLY A 109 -1.59 -15.71 1.13
N ARG A 110 -2.80 -15.42 0.65
CA ARG A 110 -4.05 -15.54 1.40
C ARG A 110 -4.35 -16.99 1.74
N LYS A 111 -4.95 -17.22 2.91
CA LYS A 111 -5.45 -18.53 3.34
C LYS A 111 -6.88 -18.74 2.82
N GLU A 112 -7.11 -19.86 2.15
CA GLU A 112 -8.45 -20.23 1.67
C GLU A 112 -9.41 -20.51 2.84
N GLY A 113 -10.69 -20.20 2.64
CA GLY A 113 -11.76 -20.47 3.62
C GLY A 113 -11.72 -19.59 4.88
N MET A 114 -10.91 -18.54 4.89
CA MET A 114 -10.75 -17.61 6.01
C MET A 114 -11.11 -16.18 5.59
N ASP A 115 -11.21 -15.28 6.58
CA ASP A 115 -11.48 -13.84 6.40
C ASP A 115 -10.49 -13.13 5.46
N GLU A 116 -9.29 -13.72 5.27
CA GLU A 116 -8.26 -13.21 4.34
C GLU A 116 -8.75 -13.17 2.88
N MET A 117 -9.76 -13.95 2.51
CA MET A 117 -10.37 -13.86 1.17
C MET A 117 -11.14 -12.55 0.96
N TYR A 118 -11.59 -11.91 2.05
CA TYR A 118 -12.29 -10.62 2.02
C TYR A 118 -11.36 -9.45 2.31
N PHE A 119 -10.47 -9.57 3.30
CA PHE A 119 -9.64 -8.47 3.78
C PHE A 119 -8.20 -8.48 3.23
N GLY A 120 -7.77 -9.55 2.56
CA GLY A 120 -6.39 -9.75 2.12
C GLY A 120 -5.48 -10.31 3.22
N VAL A 121 -4.17 -10.30 2.98
CA VAL A 121 -3.16 -10.78 3.94
C VAL A 121 -3.00 -9.77 5.09
N TYR A 122 -3.25 -10.20 6.33
CA TYR A 122 -3.07 -9.37 7.54
C TYR A 122 -2.51 -10.17 8.72
N ASP A 123 -2.01 -9.46 9.73
CA ASP A 123 -1.60 -10.02 11.02
C ASP A 123 -2.67 -9.79 12.10
N GLN A 124 -3.19 -8.57 12.21
CA GLN A 124 -4.25 -8.20 13.17
C GLN A 124 -5.22 -7.18 12.57
N LEU A 125 -6.50 -7.28 12.95
CA LEU A 125 -7.56 -6.32 12.61
C LEU A 125 -8.02 -5.63 13.89
N LEU A 126 -7.94 -4.31 13.93
CA LEU A 126 -8.17 -3.50 15.14
C LEU A 126 -8.99 -2.26 14.81
N TYR A 127 -9.72 -1.75 15.80
CA TYR A 127 -10.30 -0.42 15.77
C TYR A 127 -9.45 0.52 16.61
N ALA A 128 -9.15 1.70 16.05
CA ALA A 128 -8.33 2.70 16.71
C ALA A 128 -8.91 4.10 16.50
N ARG A 129 -8.72 4.96 17.50
CA ARG A 129 -9.05 6.38 17.49
C ARG A 129 -7.93 7.13 18.19
N LYS A 130 -7.43 8.23 17.62
CA LYS A 130 -6.47 9.11 18.32
C LYS A 130 -7.18 9.84 19.46
N THR A 131 -6.59 9.79 20.67
CA THR A 131 -7.12 10.45 21.87
C THR A 131 -7.29 11.94 21.64
N GLU A 132 -6.27 12.58 21.09
CA GLU A 132 -6.28 13.98 20.67
C GLU A 132 -6.29 14.03 19.13
N PRO A 133 -7.44 14.25 18.47
CA PRO A 133 -7.52 14.27 17.02
C PRO A 133 -6.64 15.36 16.38
N VAL A 134 -6.11 15.09 15.20
CA VAL A 134 -5.42 16.11 14.40
C VAL A 134 -6.46 17.00 13.72
N GLU A 135 -6.40 18.31 13.96
CA GLU A 135 -7.30 19.28 13.32
C GLU A 135 -7.16 19.24 11.79
N GLY A 136 -8.29 19.35 11.08
CA GLY A 136 -8.34 19.31 9.62
C GLY A 136 -8.18 17.92 8.99
N ALA A 137 -7.89 16.87 9.77
CA ALA A 137 -7.85 15.51 9.27
C ALA A 137 -9.26 14.98 8.94
N GLN A 138 -9.36 14.06 7.97
CA GLN A 138 -10.64 13.46 7.55
C GLN A 138 -11.36 12.69 8.68
N TRP A 139 -10.60 12.14 9.62
CA TRP A 139 -11.08 11.41 10.79
C TRP A 139 -10.28 11.88 12.01
N THR A 140 -9.68 10.99 12.80
CA THR A 140 -8.86 11.38 13.97
C THR A 140 -7.38 11.58 13.67
N GLY A 141 -6.95 11.40 12.42
CA GLY A 141 -5.58 11.69 11.99
C GLY A 141 -4.56 10.57 12.22
N ILE A 142 -4.99 9.30 12.23
CA ILE A 142 -4.09 8.14 12.43
C ILE A 142 -3.01 8.09 11.34
N VAL A 143 -3.39 8.16 10.06
CA VAL A 143 -2.44 8.11 8.93
C VAL A 143 -1.41 9.24 9.02
N THR A 144 -1.88 10.47 9.30
CA THR A 144 -1.02 11.64 9.47
C THR A 144 -0.04 11.45 10.62
N THR A 145 -0.51 10.93 11.76
CA THR A 145 0.33 10.72 12.95
C THR A 145 1.42 9.69 12.69
N ILE A 146 1.09 8.57 12.05
CA ILE A 146 2.07 7.54 11.69
C ILE A 146 3.16 8.13 10.78
N ALA A 147 2.79 8.84 9.72
CA ALA A 147 3.76 9.43 8.78
C ALA A 147 4.71 10.44 9.47
N VAL A 148 4.18 11.28 10.37
CA VAL A 148 4.97 12.25 11.12
C VAL A 148 5.90 11.58 12.11
N GLU A 149 5.42 10.58 12.87
CA GLU A 149 6.26 9.87 13.83
C GLU A 149 7.37 9.06 13.14
N MET A 150 7.11 8.49 11.95
CA MET A 150 8.15 7.83 11.14
C MET A 150 9.25 8.80 10.67
N LEU A 151 8.89 10.04 10.30
CA LEU A 151 9.86 11.09 9.97
C LEU A 151 10.66 11.51 11.20
N LYS A 152 10.00 11.76 12.34
CA LYS A 152 10.68 12.13 13.60
C LYS A 152 11.64 11.06 14.09
N ALA A 153 11.24 9.79 13.96
CA ALA A 153 12.04 8.64 14.35
C ALA A 153 13.14 8.29 13.32
N ASN A 154 13.28 9.07 12.23
CA ASN A 154 14.21 8.79 11.12
C ASN A 154 14.05 7.38 10.54
N MET A 155 12.81 6.84 10.53
CA MET A 155 12.52 5.57 9.86
C MET A 155 12.44 5.74 8.33
N VAL A 156 12.16 6.97 7.88
CA VAL A 156 12.08 7.37 6.48
C VAL A 156 12.62 8.79 6.32
N ASP A 157 13.22 9.08 5.17
CA ASP A 157 13.69 10.44 4.84
C ASP A 157 12.59 11.31 4.22
N ALA A 158 11.56 10.68 3.63
CA ALA A 158 10.48 11.35 2.95
C ALA A 158 9.20 10.51 2.91
N VAL A 159 8.06 11.18 2.84
CA VAL A 159 6.74 10.55 2.68
C VAL A 159 6.04 11.10 1.45
N VAL A 160 5.49 10.22 0.61
CA VAL A 160 4.64 10.64 -0.52
C VAL A 160 3.22 10.85 -0.01
N CYS A 161 2.72 12.06 -0.19
CA CYS A 161 1.51 12.59 0.42
C CYS A 161 0.64 13.26 -0.66
N VAL A 162 -0.68 13.37 -0.46
CA VAL A 162 -1.58 14.01 -1.44
C VAL A 162 -2.03 15.37 -0.90
N GLN A 163 -1.77 16.44 -1.65
CA GLN A 163 -2.18 17.80 -1.32
C GLN A 163 -3.31 18.25 -2.25
N ARG A 164 -4.26 19.02 -1.70
CA ARG A 164 -5.29 19.69 -2.50
C ARG A 164 -4.73 20.92 -3.19
N HIS A 165 -5.19 21.24 -4.40
CA HIS A 165 -4.71 22.42 -5.12
C HIS A 165 -5.22 23.75 -4.50
N PRO A 166 -4.37 24.77 -4.30
CA PRO A 166 -4.72 26.06 -3.67
C PRO A 166 -5.89 26.78 -4.34
N ASN A 167 -5.88 26.83 -5.67
CA ASN A 167 -6.97 27.40 -6.45
C ASN A 167 -7.95 26.33 -6.91
N LYS A 168 -9.19 26.39 -6.41
CA LYS A 168 -10.26 25.44 -6.75
C LYS A 168 -10.68 25.49 -8.23
N ASN A 169 -10.37 26.56 -8.96
CA ASN A 169 -10.96 26.87 -10.27
C ASN A 169 -10.05 26.66 -11.50
N GLN A 170 -8.80 26.19 -11.35
CA GLN A 170 -7.82 26.28 -12.46
C GLN A 170 -7.22 24.96 -12.96
N MET A 171 -7.57 23.79 -12.41
CA MET A 171 -7.02 22.51 -12.88
C MET A 171 -8.06 21.38 -12.90
N PRO A 172 -7.98 20.44 -13.86
CA PRO A 172 -8.87 19.28 -13.94
C PRO A 172 -8.63 18.24 -12.84
N HIS A 173 -7.62 18.42 -11.99
CA HIS A 173 -7.26 17.51 -10.89
C HIS A 173 -7.21 18.30 -9.57
N HIS A 174 -8.14 18.01 -8.66
CA HIS A 174 -8.28 18.75 -7.40
C HIS A 174 -7.18 18.45 -6.37
N SER A 175 -6.36 17.43 -6.61
CA SER A 175 -5.27 17.01 -5.73
C SER A 175 -4.05 16.53 -6.53
N PHE A 176 -2.86 16.69 -5.97
CA PHE A 176 -1.59 16.26 -6.55
C PHE A 176 -0.68 15.63 -5.49
N SER A 177 0.17 14.70 -5.91
CA SER A 177 1.15 14.07 -5.01
C SER A 177 2.33 15.01 -4.74
N VAL A 178 2.73 15.10 -3.49
CA VAL A 178 3.86 15.90 -3.00
C VAL A 178 4.82 14.97 -2.27
N LEU A 179 6.11 15.28 -2.34
CA LEU A 179 7.13 14.63 -1.53
C LEU A 179 7.36 15.47 -0.27
N CYS A 180 6.90 14.95 0.86
CA CYS A 180 7.04 15.57 2.16
C CYS A 180 8.37 15.14 2.82
N THR A 181 9.36 16.02 2.93
CA THR A 181 10.66 15.75 3.58
C THR A 181 10.77 16.34 4.99
N SER A 182 9.81 17.16 5.40
CA SER A 182 9.78 17.77 6.73
C SER A 182 8.35 17.92 7.25
N ILE A 183 8.23 17.99 8.58
CA ILE A 183 6.98 18.23 9.30
C ILE A 183 6.37 19.58 8.90
N THR A 184 7.20 20.59 8.58
CA THR A 184 6.72 21.90 8.11
C THR A 184 5.99 21.82 6.78
N THR A 185 6.53 21.05 5.81
CA THR A 185 5.85 20.79 4.53
C THR A 185 4.53 20.07 4.73
N TRP A 186 4.45 19.16 5.71
CA TRP A 186 3.21 18.47 6.09
C TRP A 186 2.14 19.40 6.67
N ILE A 187 2.52 20.33 7.55
CA ILE A 187 1.60 21.34 8.10
C ILE A 187 1.05 22.23 6.98
N GLN A 188 1.87 22.61 6.00
CA GLN A 188 1.40 23.36 4.83
C GLN A 188 0.37 22.59 3.99
N ILE A 189 0.53 21.27 3.89
CA ILE A 189 -0.40 20.40 3.14
C ILE A 189 -1.75 20.27 3.84
N MET A 190 -1.76 20.16 5.18
CA MET A 190 -3.00 20.05 5.95
C MET A 190 -3.73 21.39 6.11
N PHE A 191 -3.00 22.48 6.31
CA PHE A 191 -3.58 23.77 6.69
C PHE A 191 -3.62 24.82 5.57
N PHE A 192 -3.12 24.50 4.37
CA PHE A 192 -3.24 25.39 3.21
C PHE A 192 -2.65 26.79 3.45
N THR A 193 -1.65 26.89 4.34
CA THR A 193 -1.10 28.18 4.72
C THR A 193 -0.23 28.73 3.58
N PRO A 194 -0.58 29.90 3.00
CA PRO A 194 0.31 30.55 2.04
C PRO A 194 1.64 30.86 2.75
N SER A 195 2.74 30.70 2.02
CA SER A 195 4.14 30.69 2.47
C SER A 195 4.59 31.90 3.33
N ALA A 196 3.75 32.89 3.57
CA ALA A 196 4.05 34.08 4.37
C ALA A 196 3.90 33.89 5.89
N VAL A 197 3.29 32.79 6.37
CA VAL A 197 3.06 32.58 7.82
C VAL A 197 4.20 31.79 8.50
N ILE A 198 5.14 31.22 7.74
CA ILE A 198 6.27 30.42 8.27
C ILE A 198 7.46 31.31 8.64
N LEU A 199 7.19 32.40 9.35
CA LEU A 199 8.22 33.13 10.12
C LEU A 199 8.05 32.91 11.63
N THR A 200 7.08 32.11 12.06
CA THR A 200 6.85 31.77 13.47
C THR A 200 7.04 30.27 13.70
N THR A 201 8.22 29.74 13.36
CA THR A 201 8.59 28.32 13.53
C THR A 201 8.60 27.83 14.99
N GLY A 202 8.39 28.69 15.99
CA GLY A 202 8.28 28.27 17.40
C GLY A 202 6.84 28.09 17.89
N LEU A 203 5.93 29.03 17.58
CA LEU A 203 4.64 29.14 18.25
C LEU A 203 3.59 28.11 17.79
N LEU A 204 3.61 27.71 16.52
CA LEU A 204 2.63 26.75 15.98
C LEU A 204 2.94 25.29 16.35
N GLN A 205 4.21 24.99 16.60
CA GLN A 205 4.64 23.64 17.00
C GLN A 205 4.15 23.32 18.41
N ASP A 206 4.19 24.29 19.32
CA ASP A 206 3.69 24.14 20.70
C ASP A 206 2.16 24.17 20.81
N LEU A 207 1.47 24.90 19.92
CA LEU A 207 0.00 24.96 19.90
C LEU A 207 -0.66 23.65 19.43
N PHE A 208 0.00 22.91 18.55
CA PHE A 208 -0.54 21.64 18.02
C PHE A 208 0.14 20.39 18.61
N TRP A 209 1.31 20.54 19.22
CA TRP A 209 2.08 19.44 19.82
C TRP A 209 2.78 19.88 21.11
N PRO A 210 2.02 20.02 22.22
CA PRO A 210 2.59 20.44 23.49
C PRO A 210 3.47 19.32 24.07
N GLY A 211 4.77 19.39 23.77
CA GLY A 211 5.76 18.42 24.28
C GLY A 211 7.18 18.60 23.78
N HIS A 212 7.47 19.63 22.98
CA HIS A 212 8.76 19.80 22.34
C HIS A 212 9.63 20.84 23.05
N GLN A 213 10.18 20.49 24.21
CA GLN A 213 11.38 21.15 24.73
C GLN A 213 12.58 20.65 23.93
N THR A 214 13.08 21.48 23.01
CA THR A 214 14.39 21.26 22.37
C THR A 214 15.47 21.35 23.45
N LYS A 215 16.30 20.32 23.56
CA LYS A 215 17.66 20.44 24.11
C LYS A 215 18.64 20.49 22.95
#